data_AF-A0A3M7PX62-F1
#
_entry.id   AF-A0A3M7PX62-F1
#
_cell.length_a   1.000
_cell.length_b   1.000
_cell.length_c   1.000
_cell.angle_alpha   90.00
_cell.angle_beta   90.00
_cell.angle_gamma   90.00
#
_symmetry.space_group_name_H-M   'P 1'
#
loop_
_entity.id
_entity.type
_entity.pdbx_description
1 polymer ?
#
loop_
_entity_poly.entity_id
_entity_poly.type
_entity_poly.pdbx_seq_one_letter_code
_entity_poly.pdbx_strand_id
1 'polypeptide(L)'
;MAAENISNLKLIEKGVSKEKLSLLSIPLVPYSIIPLKPYIHVLPVRLLFTLLVALVIYLTPKFREQNGEFALNFYLILLCVSAMQTLVETVMFISQMAFFASISDASIGGTYMTLLATLSNLGGTYPSTVALYLLNFFSKKSCLIINLAAGFNSTQSFNSTFLMPIFNESSVLTDNKCSSSNDIKECKKMGGDCTTEFDAFYVLVGVFFLIGVAVFYFNTQNTKRSISSFNCSWLVSESADKGTIEKINSTNNLERCLNQNNYFLAPDT
;
A
#
# COMPACT_ATOMS: atom_id res chain seq x y z
N MET A 1 -8.95 -5.19 -27.20
CA MET A 1 -7.48 -5.12 -27.27
C MET A 1 -6.88 -5.72 -28.55
N ALA A 2 -6.79 -7.04 -28.75
CA ALA A 2 -6.16 -7.58 -29.98
C ALA A 2 -6.90 -7.18 -31.28
N ALA A 3 -8.23 -7.13 -31.24
CA ALA A 3 -9.06 -6.74 -32.39
C ALA A 3 -8.88 -5.25 -32.78
N GLU A 4 -8.58 -4.36 -31.84
CA GLU A 4 -8.41 -2.92 -32.09
C GLU A 4 -7.08 -2.64 -32.79
N ASN A 5 -6.01 -3.33 -32.41
CA ASN A 5 -4.72 -3.23 -33.09
C ASN A 5 -4.79 -3.78 -34.53
N ILE A 6 -5.47 -4.91 -34.74
CA ILE A 6 -5.70 -5.47 -36.07
C ILE A 6 -6.57 -4.53 -36.93
N SER A 7 -7.55 -3.86 -36.31
CA SER A 7 -8.42 -2.90 -36.99
C SER A 7 -7.68 -1.62 -37.37
N ASN A 8 -6.83 -1.08 -36.49
CA ASN A 8 -6.00 0.09 -36.78
C ASN A 8 -5.01 -0.18 -37.92
N LEU A 9 -4.40 -1.37 -37.95
CA LEU A 9 -3.54 -1.78 -39.06
C LEU A 9 -4.32 -1.86 -40.38
N LYS A 10 -5.52 -2.47 -40.37
CA LYS A 10 -6.40 -2.49 -41.55
C LYS A 10 -6.90 -1.10 -41.97
N LEU A 11 -7.08 -0.16 -41.04
CA LEU A 11 -7.49 1.22 -41.33
C LEU A 11 -6.35 2.03 -41.96
N ILE A 12 -5.10 1.78 -41.55
CA ILE A 12 -3.91 2.34 -42.19
C ILE A 12 -3.72 1.74 -43.59
N GLU A 13 -3.91 0.43 -43.76
CA GLU A 13 -3.92 -0.22 -45.09
C GLU A 13 -5.04 0.32 -46.00
N LYS A 14 -6.17 0.75 -45.42
CA LYS A 14 -7.26 1.43 -46.14
C LYS A 14 -7.04 2.95 -46.34
N GLY A 15 -5.87 3.48 -46.02
CA GLY A 15 -5.46 4.85 -46.33
C GLY A 15 -5.92 5.93 -45.35
N VAL A 16 -6.37 5.57 -44.14
CA VAL A 16 -6.67 6.55 -43.09
C VAL A 16 -5.37 7.15 -42.56
N SER A 17 -5.23 8.48 -42.60
CA SER A 17 -4.04 9.17 -42.09
C SER A 17 -3.89 8.97 -40.58
N LYS A 18 -2.65 8.75 -40.13
CA LYS A 18 -2.30 8.49 -38.71
C LYS A 18 -2.81 9.59 -37.76
N GLU A 19 -2.91 10.81 -38.26
CA GLU A 19 -3.40 11.98 -37.53
C GLU A 19 -4.88 11.85 -37.11
N LYS A 20 -5.75 11.32 -37.99
CA LYS A 20 -7.18 11.14 -37.68
C LYS A 20 -7.42 10.01 -36.67
N LEU A 21 -6.55 9.02 -36.63
CA LEU A 21 -6.56 7.97 -35.61
C LEU A 21 -6.10 8.51 -34.24
N SER A 22 -5.15 9.45 -34.21
CA SER A 22 -4.73 10.12 -32.97
C SER A 22 -5.80 11.07 -32.41
N LEU A 23 -6.64 11.66 -33.28
CA LEU A 23 -7.78 12.47 -32.87
C LEU A 23 -8.88 11.64 -32.18
N LEU A 24 -8.96 10.34 -32.50
CA LEU A 24 -9.88 9.41 -31.86
C LEU A 24 -9.47 9.09 -30.42
N SER A 25 -8.18 9.23 -30.06
CA SER A 25 -7.71 9.04 -28.68
C SER A 25 -8.26 10.09 -27.71
N ILE A 26 -8.66 11.28 -28.20
CA ILE A 26 -9.17 12.40 -27.39
C ILE A 26 -10.48 12.04 -26.66
N PRO A 27 -11.52 11.46 -27.33
CA PRO A 27 -12.72 10.98 -26.64
C PRO A 27 -12.52 9.70 -25.80
N LEU A 28 -11.40 8.98 -25.90
CA LEU A 28 -11.13 7.79 -25.06
C LEU A 28 -10.57 8.16 -23.67
N VAL A 29 -10.01 9.37 -23.48
CA VAL A 29 -9.50 9.86 -22.19
C VAL A 29 -10.50 9.74 -21.02
N PRO A 30 -11.81 10.05 -21.15
CA PRO A 30 -12.77 9.82 -20.06
C PRO A 30 -12.97 8.36 -19.69
N TYR A 31 -12.78 7.42 -20.62
CA TYR A 31 -12.99 5.99 -20.38
C TYR A 31 -11.92 5.43 -19.42
N SER A 32 -10.71 5.97 -19.46
CA SER A 32 -9.58 5.58 -18.60
C SER A 32 -9.77 5.94 -17.11
N ILE A 33 -10.76 6.77 -16.77
CA ILE A 33 -11.08 7.17 -15.38
C ILE A 33 -11.97 6.11 -14.67
N ILE A 34 -12.70 5.30 -15.44
CA ILE A 34 -13.60 4.24 -14.93
C ILE A 34 -12.86 3.19 -14.09
N PRO A 35 -11.71 2.62 -14.53
CA PRO A 35 -10.98 1.61 -13.75
C PRO A 35 -10.30 2.17 -12.49
N LEU A 36 -10.09 3.49 -12.41
CA LEU A 36 -9.44 4.15 -11.26
C LEU A 36 -10.41 4.38 -10.08
N LYS A 37 -11.70 4.56 -10.34
CA LYS A 37 -12.75 4.76 -9.31
C LYS A 37 -12.81 3.63 -8.26
N PRO A 38 -12.90 2.33 -8.63
CA PRO A 38 -12.92 1.25 -7.65
C PRO A 38 -11.61 1.16 -6.87
N TYR A 39 -10.46 1.44 -7.50
CA TYR A 39 -9.15 1.43 -6.83
C TYR A 39 -9.09 2.41 -5.65
N ILE A 40 -9.56 3.65 -5.85
CA ILE A 40 -9.56 4.68 -4.80
C ILE A 40 -10.53 4.32 -3.67
N HIS A 41 -11.69 3.73 -3.98
CA HIS A 41 -12.68 3.35 -2.97
C HIS A 41 -12.26 2.13 -2.15
N VAL A 42 -11.51 1.21 -2.74
CA VAL A 42 -10.99 0.01 -2.05
C VAL A 42 -9.73 0.32 -1.22
N LEU A 43 -8.99 1.38 -1.55
CA LEU A 43 -7.80 1.83 -0.81
C LEU A 43 -8.01 2.03 0.71
N PRO A 44 -9.07 2.73 1.21
CA PRO A 44 -9.31 2.87 2.64
C PRO A 44 -9.71 1.54 3.30
N VAL A 45 -10.44 0.69 2.59
CA VAL A 45 -10.79 -0.66 3.06
C VAL A 45 -9.53 -1.47 3.26
N ARG A 46 -8.58 -1.43 2.32
CA ARG A 46 -7.26 -2.07 2.47
C ARG A 46 -6.51 -1.56 3.69
N LEU A 47 -6.45 -0.24 3.89
CA LEU A 47 -5.76 0.37 5.03
C LEU A 47 -6.35 -0.12 6.37
N LEU A 48 -7.67 -0.27 6.44
CA LEU A 48 -8.39 -0.78 7.61
C LEU A 48 -8.06 -2.26 7.86
N PHE A 49 -8.15 -3.12 6.85
CA PHE A 49 -7.86 -4.55 7.01
C PHE A 49 -6.39 -4.82 7.39
N THR A 50 -5.45 -4.04 6.86
CA THR A 50 -4.03 -4.12 7.26
C THR A 50 -3.84 -3.77 8.74
N LEU A 51 -4.58 -2.77 9.26
CA LEU A 51 -4.55 -2.43 10.68
C LEU A 51 -5.20 -3.52 11.55
N LEU A 52 -6.27 -4.16 11.08
CA LEU A 52 -6.88 -5.30 11.76
C LEU A 52 -5.92 -6.48 11.87
N VAL A 53 -5.19 -6.82 10.80
CA VAL A 53 -4.17 -7.87 10.84
C VAL A 53 -3.05 -7.53 11.83
N ALA A 54 -2.56 -6.29 11.83
CA ALA A 54 -1.54 -5.84 12.79
C ALA A 54 -2.04 -5.93 14.25
N LEU A 55 -3.32 -5.60 14.49
CA LEU A 55 -3.95 -5.73 15.81
C LEU A 55 -4.06 -7.20 16.25
N VAL A 56 -4.45 -8.10 15.35
CA VAL A 56 -4.50 -9.55 15.64
C VAL A 56 -3.10 -10.07 16.01
N ILE A 57 -2.06 -9.66 15.27
CA ILE A 57 -0.67 -10.01 15.57
C ILE A 57 -0.27 -9.48 16.96
N TYR A 58 -0.60 -8.23 17.29
CA TYR A 58 -0.33 -7.65 18.60
C TYR A 58 -1.01 -8.39 19.76
N LEU A 59 -2.21 -8.93 19.53
CA LEU A 59 -2.95 -9.69 20.54
C LEU A 59 -2.45 -11.14 20.68
N THR A 60 -1.75 -11.69 19.68
CA THR A 60 -1.19 -13.05 19.66
C THR A 60 -0.49 -13.48 20.96
N PRO A 61 0.44 -12.71 21.58
CA PRO A 61 1.09 -13.13 22.81
C PRO A 61 0.12 -13.36 23.99
N LYS A 62 -1.07 -12.74 23.99
CA LYS A 62 -2.08 -12.94 25.03
C LYS A 62 -2.85 -14.24 24.90
N PHE A 63 -2.89 -14.82 23.70
CA PHE A 63 -3.58 -16.06 23.39
C PHE A 63 -2.65 -17.28 23.37
N ARG A 64 -1.39 -17.11 23.80
CA ARG A 64 -0.44 -18.21 23.94
C ARG A 64 -0.80 -19.06 25.16
N GLU A 65 -1.11 -20.34 24.92
CA GLU A 65 -1.36 -21.33 25.97
C GLU A 65 -0.04 -21.76 26.64
N GLN A 66 -0.13 -22.33 27.85
CA GLN A 66 1.06 -22.75 28.63
C GLN A 66 1.94 -23.81 27.93
N ASN A 67 1.37 -24.59 27.01
CA ASN A 67 2.09 -25.59 26.22
C ASN A 67 2.85 -24.98 25.03
N GLY A 68 2.74 -23.67 24.80
CA GLY A 68 3.32 -22.98 23.65
C GLY A 68 2.51 -23.13 22.36
N GLU A 69 1.39 -23.85 22.39
CA GLU A 69 0.47 -24.03 21.26
C GLU A 69 -0.66 -22.99 21.30
N PHE A 70 -1.23 -22.67 20.13
CA PHE A 70 -2.40 -21.79 20.01
C PHE A 70 -3.65 -22.62 19.74
N ALA A 71 -4.80 -22.18 20.25
CA ALA A 71 -6.08 -22.82 19.97
C ALA A 71 -6.40 -22.80 18.47
N LEU A 72 -7.00 -23.88 17.94
CA LEU A 72 -7.36 -24.02 16.52
C LEU A 72 -8.20 -22.84 16.01
N ASN A 73 -9.09 -22.32 16.86
CA ASN A 73 -9.94 -21.16 16.54
C ASN A 73 -9.13 -19.90 16.18
N PHE A 74 -7.98 -19.68 16.82
CA PHE A 74 -7.11 -18.54 16.52
C PHE A 74 -6.54 -18.66 15.10
N TYR A 75 -6.10 -19.85 14.70
CA TYR A 75 -5.60 -20.10 13.35
C TYR A 75 -6.69 -19.93 12.28
N LEU A 76 -7.92 -20.39 12.55
CA LEU A 76 -9.05 -20.19 11.63
C LEU A 76 -9.36 -18.70 11.44
N ILE A 77 -9.36 -17.90 12.52
CA ILE A 77 -9.57 -16.45 12.43
C ILE A 77 -8.46 -15.79 11.60
N LEU A 78 -7.19 -16.12 11.87
CA LEU A 78 -6.05 -15.59 11.12
C LEU A 78 -6.13 -15.92 9.63
N LEU A 79 -6.52 -17.16 9.31
CA LEU A 79 -6.71 -17.62 7.94
C LEU A 79 -7.83 -16.84 7.23
N CYS A 80 -8.99 -16.69 7.87
CA CYS A 80 -10.12 -15.94 7.31
C CYS A 80 -9.77 -14.47 7.04
N VAL A 81 -9.13 -13.79 7.99
CA VAL A 81 -8.73 -12.39 7.83
C VAL A 81 -7.69 -12.25 6.71
N SER A 82 -6.71 -13.15 6.64
CA SER A 82 -5.66 -13.14 5.60
C SER A 82 -6.24 -13.46 4.20
N ALA A 83 -7.25 -14.31 4.12
CA ALA A 83 -7.96 -14.59 2.88
C ALA A 83 -8.71 -13.35 2.38
N MET A 84 -9.43 -12.64 3.26
CA MET A 84 -10.12 -11.40 2.91
C MET A 84 -9.14 -10.31 2.46
N GLN A 85 -8.01 -10.16 3.13
CA GLN A 85 -6.93 -9.25 2.72
C GLN A 85 -6.44 -9.58 1.29
N THR A 86 -6.23 -10.85 0.98
CA THR A 86 -5.78 -11.30 -0.35
C THR A 86 -6.83 -10.99 -1.42
N LEU A 87 -8.12 -11.15 -1.13
CA LEU A 87 -9.21 -10.78 -2.04
C LEU A 87 -9.20 -9.28 -2.35
N VAL A 88 -9.06 -8.43 -1.34
CA VAL A 88 -8.98 -6.97 -1.52
C VAL A 88 -7.78 -6.59 -2.40
N GLU A 89 -6.62 -7.20 -2.16
CA GLU A 89 -5.40 -6.93 -2.94
C GLU A 89 -5.52 -7.39 -4.40
N THR A 90 -6.15 -8.53 -4.66
CA THR A 90 -6.38 -9.00 -6.04
C THR A 90 -7.32 -8.07 -6.82
N VAL A 91 -8.38 -7.54 -6.19
CA VAL A 91 -9.28 -6.54 -6.83
C VAL A 91 -8.52 -5.24 -7.16
N MET A 92 -7.66 -4.78 -6.24
CA MET A 92 -6.80 -3.61 -6.49
C MET A 92 -5.79 -3.87 -7.61
N PHE A 93 -5.23 -5.07 -7.69
CA PHE A 93 -4.30 -5.44 -8.76
C PHE A 93 -4.99 -5.48 -10.13
N ILE A 94 -6.19 -6.06 -10.22
CA ILE A 94 -6.97 -6.12 -11.47
C ILE A 94 -7.37 -4.71 -11.93
N SER A 95 -7.78 -3.84 -11.00
CA SER A 95 -8.12 -2.44 -11.35
C SER A 95 -6.90 -1.65 -11.83
N GLN A 96 -5.72 -1.84 -11.24
CA GLN A 96 -4.47 -1.27 -11.71
C GLN A 96 -4.09 -1.76 -13.12
N MET A 97 -4.23 -3.06 -13.39
CA MET A 97 -3.98 -3.63 -14.72
C MET A 97 -4.98 -3.14 -15.77
N ALA A 98 -6.25 -2.96 -15.38
CA ALA A 98 -7.26 -2.35 -16.24
C ALA A 98 -6.93 -0.87 -16.54
N PHE A 99 -6.40 -0.14 -15.56
CA PHE A 99 -5.92 1.23 -15.76
C PHE A 99 -4.74 1.30 -16.72
N PHE A 100 -3.72 0.43 -16.57
CA PHE A 100 -2.59 0.37 -17.51
C PHE A 100 -3.01 0.06 -18.93
N ALA A 101 -3.98 -0.85 -19.10
CA ALA A 101 -4.57 -1.12 -20.39
C ALA A 101 -5.29 0.10 -20.97
N SER A 102 -5.98 0.87 -20.13
CA SER A 102 -6.75 2.06 -20.55
C SER A 102 -5.91 3.31 -20.88
N ILE A 103 -4.66 3.40 -20.38
CA ILE A 103 -3.75 4.52 -20.68
C ILE A 103 -2.76 4.19 -21.81
N SER A 104 -2.68 2.92 -22.20
CA SER A 104 -1.77 2.46 -23.24
C SER A 104 -2.36 2.74 -24.62
N ASP A 105 -1.77 3.67 -25.38
CA ASP A 105 -2.20 4.02 -26.73
C ASP A 105 -2.21 2.82 -27.69
N ALA A 106 -3.17 2.71 -28.60
CA ALA A 106 -3.27 1.56 -29.50
C ALA A 106 -2.06 1.38 -30.45
N SER A 107 -1.31 2.44 -30.74
CA SER A 107 -0.16 2.41 -31.65
C SER A 107 1.14 1.89 -31.00
N ILE A 108 1.36 2.13 -29.69
CA ILE A 108 2.59 1.78 -28.96
C ILE A 108 2.26 1.09 -27.60
N GLY A 109 1.01 0.69 -27.39
CA GLY A 109 0.50 0.26 -26.11
C GLY A 109 1.12 -1.03 -25.58
N GLY A 110 1.64 -1.90 -26.44
CA GLY A 110 2.38 -3.09 -26.02
C GLY A 110 3.65 -2.76 -25.22
N THR A 111 4.37 -1.70 -25.62
CA THR A 111 5.56 -1.22 -24.91
C THR A 111 5.18 -0.56 -23.59
N TYR A 112 4.15 0.29 -23.56
CA TYR A 112 3.69 0.94 -22.32
C TYR A 112 3.11 -0.06 -21.33
N MET A 113 2.30 -1.02 -21.78
CA MET A 113 1.73 -2.07 -20.94
C MET A 113 2.82 -2.94 -20.31
N THR A 114 3.85 -3.31 -21.09
CA THR A 114 4.98 -4.11 -20.58
C THR A 114 5.82 -3.31 -19.57
N LEU A 115 6.16 -2.06 -19.89
CA LEU A 115 6.94 -1.21 -18.99
C LEU A 115 6.21 -0.96 -17.67
N LEU A 116 4.91 -0.65 -17.73
CA LEU A 116 4.09 -0.44 -16.53
C LEU A 116 3.92 -1.73 -15.71
N ALA A 117 3.84 -2.89 -16.36
CA ALA A 117 3.85 -4.18 -15.67
C ALA A 117 5.21 -4.44 -14.99
N THR A 118 6.33 -4.14 -15.66
CA THR A 118 7.67 -4.22 -15.04
C THR A 118 7.77 -3.30 -13.82
N LEU A 119 7.32 -2.04 -13.97
CA LEU A 119 7.34 -1.06 -12.89
C LEU A 119 6.45 -1.50 -11.72
N SER A 120 5.32 -2.14 -12.00
CA SER A 120 4.39 -2.63 -10.97
C SER A 120 4.91 -3.84 -10.23
N ASN A 121 5.55 -4.80 -10.94
CA ASN A 121 6.18 -5.94 -10.29
C ASN A 121 7.36 -5.49 -9.41
N LEU A 122 8.13 -4.49 -9.87
CA LEU A 122 9.19 -3.87 -9.07
C LEU A 122 8.63 -3.15 -7.86
N GLY A 123 7.59 -2.33 -8.07
CA GLY A 123 6.90 -1.57 -7.03
C GLY A 123 6.17 -2.43 -6.01
N GLY A 124 5.77 -3.66 -6.35
CA GLY A 124 5.18 -4.62 -5.41
C GLY A 124 6.21 -5.33 -4.53
N THR A 125 7.41 -5.60 -5.05
CA THR A 125 8.45 -6.35 -4.32
C THR A 125 9.31 -5.46 -3.43
N TYR A 126 9.63 -4.25 -3.90
CA TYR A 126 10.52 -3.31 -3.22
C TYR A 126 10.07 -2.87 -1.82
N PRO A 127 8.78 -2.61 -1.54
CA PRO A 127 8.32 -2.13 -0.24
C PRO A 127 8.65 -3.10 0.90
N SER A 128 8.54 -4.41 0.66
CA SER A 128 8.88 -5.43 1.66
C SER A 128 10.37 -5.43 2.01
N THR A 129 11.24 -5.29 1.00
CA THR A 129 12.69 -5.19 1.22
C THR A 129 13.05 -3.91 1.97
N VAL A 130 12.47 -2.76 1.60
CA VAL A 130 12.71 -1.51 2.30
C VAL A 130 12.17 -1.55 3.73
N ALA A 131 10.98 -2.11 3.95
CA ALA A 131 10.40 -2.23 5.28
C ALA A 131 11.27 -3.09 6.19
N LEU A 132 11.78 -4.23 5.72
CA LEU A 132 12.69 -5.07 6.49
C LEU A 132 14.03 -4.38 6.75
N TYR A 133 14.56 -3.64 5.78
CA TYR A 133 15.78 -2.85 5.97
C TYR A 133 15.58 -1.77 7.05
N LEU A 134 14.49 -1.01 6.98
CA LEU A 134 14.15 0.01 7.98
C LEU A 134 13.92 -0.62 9.36
N LEU A 135 13.24 -1.76 9.42
CA LEU A 135 13.04 -2.49 10.68
C LEU A 135 14.36 -2.87 11.32
N ASN A 136 15.30 -3.44 10.56
CA ASN A 136 16.62 -3.80 11.07
C ASN A 136 17.45 -2.57 11.45
N PHE A 137 17.29 -1.44 10.74
CA PHE A 137 17.97 -0.19 11.07
C PHE A 137 17.44 0.45 12.36
N PHE A 138 16.13 0.39 12.61
CA PHE A 138 15.50 1.01 13.77
C PHE A 138 15.37 0.08 14.99
N SER A 139 15.38 -1.24 14.81
CA SER A 139 15.27 -2.20 15.91
C SER A 139 16.59 -2.31 16.66
N LYS A 140 16.52 -2.20 17.99
CA LYS A 140 17.66 -2.43 18.88
C LYS A 140 17.53 -3.79 19.54
N LYS A 141 18.56 -4.62 19.38
CA LYS A 141 18.63 -5.97 19.90
C LYS A 141 19.92 -6.15 20.69
N SER A 142 19.79 -6.74 21.86
CA SER A 142 20.90 -6.97 22.80
C SER A 142 21.09 -8.47 23.00
N CYS A 143 22.34 -8.93 22.98
CA CYS A 143 22.69 -10.29 23.35
C CYS A 143 22.84 -10.35 24.88
N LEU A 144 21.92 -11.03 25.56
CA LEU A 144 22.05 -11.28 26.99
C LEU A 144 22.76 -12.62 27.18
N ILE A 145 24.02 -12.57 27.59
CA ILE A 145 24.75 -13.76 28.03
C ILE A 145 24.30 -14.04 29.46
N ILE A 146 23.44 -15.05 29.63
CA ILE A 146 23.15 -15.58 30.95
C ILE A 146 24.36 -16.41 31.35
N ASN A 147 25.37 -15.77 31.93
CA ASN A 147 26.45 -16.49 32.60
C ASN A 147 25.86 -17.21 33.83
N LEU A 148 25.31 -18.42 33.64
CA LEU A 148 25.13 -19.36 34.76
C LEU A 148 26.50 -19.70 35.42
N ALA A 149 27.61 -19.33 34.78
CA ALA A 149 28.97 -19.50 35.28
C ALA A 149 29.52 -18.32 36.11
N ALA A 150 28.85 -17.16 36.19
CA ALA A 150 29.32 -16.02 37.00
C ALA A 150 28.81 -16.07 38.46
N GLY A 151 28.48 -17.27 38.94
CA GLY A 151 27.94 -17.50 40.29
C GLY A 151 28.19 -18.90 40.83
N PHE A 152 29.28 -19.59 40.46
CA PHE A 152 29.81 -20.70 41.26
C PHE A 152 31.25 -21.06 40.87
N ASN A 153 32.22 -20.26 41.29
CA ASN A 153 33.53 -20.83 41.57
C ASN A 153 33.44 -21.49 42.94
N SER A 154 33.37 -22.82 42.92
CA SER A 154 33.50 -23.67 44.08
C SER A 154 34.73 -23.24 44.89
N THR A 155 34.49 -22.56 46.01
CA THR A 155 35.21 -22.56 47.29
C THR A 155 34.97 -21.24 48.02
N GLN A 156 33.74 -21.01 48.47
CA GLN A 156 33.49 -20.39 49.77
C GLN A 156 32.02 -20.51 50.15
N SER A 157 31.81 -21.12 51.31
CA SER A 157 30.53 -21.26 52.00
C SER A 157 29.91 -19.90 52.27
N PHE A 158 28.67 -19.68 51.83
CA PHE A 158 27.82 -18.64 52.40
C PHE A 158 26.60 -19.29 53.05
N ASN A 159 26.55 -19.15 54.37
CA ASN A 159 25.37 -19.47 55.17
C ASN A 159 24.25 -18.47 54.86
N SER A 160 23.04 -18.96 55.02
CA SER A 160 21.76 -18.37 54.64
C SER A 160 21.51 -16.93 55.12
N THR A 161 20.54 -16.30 54.43
CA THR A 161 19.65 -15.24 54.93
C THR A 161 20.04 -13.80 54.59
N PHE A 162 20.21 -13.47 53.31
CA PHE A 162 19.68 -12.22 52.72
C PHE A 162 19.90 -12.24 51.20
N LEU A 163 18.91 -12.66 50.42
CA LEU A 163 18.94 -12.48 48.96
C LEU A 163 18.14 -11.22 48.60
N MET A 164 18.82 -10.07 48.67
CA MET A 164 18.59 -9.01 47.69
C MET A 164 19.31 -9.42 46.39
N PRO A 165 18.77 -9.17 45.19
CA PRO A 165 19.53 -9.40 43.98
C PRO A 165 20.57 -8.28 43.87
N ILE A 166 21.84 -8.62 44.10
CA ILE A 166 22.97 -7.79 43.69
C ILE A 166 23.00 -7.86 42.16
N PHE A 167 22.40 -6.89 41.48
CA PHE A 167 22.67 -6.65 40.06
C PHE A 167 24.07 -6.04 39.96
N ASN A 168 25.09 -6.91 39.95
CA ASN A 168 26.46 -6.49 39.70
C ASN A 168 26.70 -6.46 38.20
N GLU A 169 27.25 -5.34 37.75
CA GLU A 169 27.57 -4.95 36.38
C GLU A 169 28.45 -6.01 35.70
N SER A 170 27.82 -6.90 34.92
CA SER A 170 28.47 -7.78 33.95
C SER A 170 27.48 -8.16 32.86
N SER A 171 26.71 -7.19 32.36
CA SER A 171 26.19 -7.27 31.00
C SER A 171 27.34 -6.86 30.08
N VAL A 172 27.93 -7.82 29.38
CA VAL A 172 28.61 -7.49 28.12
C VAL A 172 27.51 -7.08 27.15
N LEU A 173 27.05 -5.84 27.30
CA LEU A 173 26.10 -5.17 26.43
C LEU A 173 26.85 -4.83 25.14
N THR A 174 26.96 -5.81 24.25
CA THR A 174 27.39 -5.52 22.89
C THR A 174 26.17 -4.99 22.14
N ASP A 175 26.02 -3.67 22.15
CA ASP A 175 24.99 -2.96 21.40
C ASP A 175 24.93 -3.50 19.96
N ASN A 176 23.74 -3.90 19.52
CA ASN A 176 23.39 -4.26 18.14
C ASN A 176 23.99 -5.55 17.55
N LYS A 177 24.53 -6.48 18.36
CA LYS A 177 25.08 -7.77 17.88
C LYS A 177 24.05 -8.89 17.66
N CYS A 178 22.76 -8.57 17.43
CA CYS A 178 21.71 -9.58 17.13
C CYS A 178 20.86 -9.20 15.91
N SER A 179 21.35 -8.33 15.03
CA SER A 179 20.60 -7.89 13.84
C SER A 179 20.74 -8.86 12.66
N SER A 180 21.92 -9.43 12.43
CA SER A 180 22.18 -10.37 11.33
C SER A 180 22.06 -11.83 11.77
N SER A 181 21.72 -12.72 10.82
CA SER A 181 21.73 -14.18 11.01
C SER A 181 23.08 -14.73 11.48
N ASN A 182 24.19 -14.04 11.16
CA ASN A 182 25.53 -14.40 11.65
C ASN A 182 25.71 -14.00 13.12
N ASP A 183 25.28 -12.81 13.50
CA ASP A 183 25.46 -12.31 14.87
C ASP A 183 24.58 -13.09 15.86
N ILE A 184 23.38 -13.51 15.43
CA ILE A 184 22.53 -14.43 16.20
C ILE A 184 23.25 -15.76 16.46
N LYS A 185 24.00 -16.29 15.48
CA LYS A 185 24.79 -17.52 15.64
C LYS A 185 25.98 -17.31 16.57
N GLU A 186 26.63 -16.16 16.53
CA GLU A 186 27.71 -15.82 17.46
C GLU A 186 27.20 -15.69 18.90
N CYS A 187 26.09 -14.98 19.11
CA CYS A 187 25.45 -14.84 20.43
C CYS A 187 25.07 -16.21 21.02
N LYS A 188 24.45 -17.08 20.20
CA LYS A 188 24.12 -18.46 20.62
C LYS A 188 25.36 -19.30 20.94
N LYS A 189 26.46 -19.14 20.21
CA LYS A 189 27.73 -19.82 20.52
C LYS A 189 28.31 -19.41 21.87
N MET A 190 28.07 -18.16 22.29
CA MET A 190 28.49 -17.64 23.60
C MET A 190 27.54 -18.01 24.74
N GLY A 191 26.50 -18.82 24.48
CA GLY A 191 25.50 -19.20 25.48
C GLY A 191 24.53 -18.06 25.86
N GLY A 192 24.47 -17.00 25.05
CA GLY A 192 23.52 -15.91 25.22
C GLY A 192 22.24 -16.10 24.44
N ASP A 193 21.18 -15.41 24.87
CA ASP A 193 19.92 -15.32 24.15
C ASP A 193 19.70 -13.88 23.65
N CYS A 194 19.19 -13.75 22.42
CA CYS A 194 18.97 -12.44 21.80
C CYS A 194 17.63 -11.89 22.28
N THR A 195 17.66 -10.81 23.04
CA THR A 195 16.44 -10.11 23.47
C THR A 195 16.25 -8.82 22.68
N THR A 196 15.01 -8.58 22.26
CA THR A 196 14.63 -7.35 21.56
C THR A 196 14.26 -6.30 22.60
N GLU A 197 15.09 -5.28 22.79
CA GLU A 197 14.76 -4.17 23.70
C GLU A 197 13.75 -3.22 23.08
N PHE A 198 13.88 -2.97 21.77
CA PHE A 198 12.97 -2.10 21.03
C PHE A 198 12.56 -2.74 19.69
N ASP A 199 11.28 -3.08 19.58
CA ASP A 199 10.68 -3.57 18.35
C ASP A 199 10.12 -2.40 17.53
N ALA A 200 10.88 -2.03 16.49
CA ALA A 200 10.50 -0.97 15.57
C ALA A 200 9.30 -1.34 14.67
N PHE A 201 8.83 -2.60 14.70
CA PHE A 201 7.71 -3.06 13.88
C PHE A 201 6.46 -2.21 14.05
N TYR A 202 6.01 -1.98 15.29
CA TYR A 202 4.77 -1.24 15.55
C TYR A 202 4.87 0.23 15.18
N VAL A 203 6.03 0.84 15.41
CA VAL A 203 6.30 2.23 15.01
C VAL A 203 6.28 2.36 13.49
N LEU A 204 6.91 1.42 12.79
CA LEU A 204 6.97 1.42 11.33
C LEU A 204 5.58 1.21 10.71
N VAL A 205 4.77 0.31 11.27
CA VAL A 205 3.37 0.11 10.87
C VAL A 205 2.57 1.41 11.05
N GLY A 206 2.74 2.10 12.17
CA GLY A 206 2.09 3.40 12.42
C GLY A 206 2.49 4.48 11.40
N VAL A 207 3.78 4.58 11.09
CA VAL A 207 4.29 5.52 10.08
C VAL A 207 3.73 5.21 8.69
N PHE A 208 3.74 3.95 8.25
CA PHE A 208 3.18 3.57 6.96
C PHE A 208 1.68 3.76 6.87
N PHE A 209 0.95 3.57 7.97
CA PHE A 209 -0.47 3.89 8.04
C PHE A 209 -0.71 5.39 7.78
N LEU A 210 0.02 6.28 8.46
CA LEU A 210 -0.11 7.73 8.28
C LEU A 210 0.23 8.18 6.85
N ILE A 211 1.29 7.62 6.26
CA ILE A 211 1.65 7.86 4.86
C ILE A 211 0.51 7.39 3.95
N GLY A 212 -0.06 6.22 4.20
CA GLY A 212 -1.21 5.68 3.46
C GLY A 212 -2.45 6.58 3.52
N VAL A 213 -2.76 7.11 4.71
CA VAL A 213 -3.86 8.09 4.88
C VAL A 213 -3.59 9.38 4.10
N ALA A 214 -2.37 9.91 4.17
CA ALA A 214 -2.00 11.13 3.45
C ALA A 214 -2.12 10.95 1.93
N VAL A 215 -1.63 9.81 1.41
CA VAL A 215 -1.73 9.45 -0.01
C VAL A 215 -3.19 9.25 -0.42
N PHE A 216 -4.02 8.61 0.40
CA PHE A 216 -5.45 8.46 0.12
C PHE A 216 -6.14 9.82 0.02
N TYR A 217 -5.87 10.73 0.95
CA TYR A 217 -6.45 12.08 0.94
C TYR A 217 -6.00 12.88 -0.30
N PHE A 218 -4.71 12.84 -0.61
CA PHE A 218 -4.15 13.52 -1.80
C PHE A 218 -4.76 12.99 -3.10
N ASN A 219 -4.86 11.66 -3.26
CA ASN A 219 -5.46 11.05 -4.45
C ASN A 219 -6.95 11.41 -4.57
N THR A 220 -7.71 11.35 -3.48
CA THR A 220 -9.13 11.68 -3.48
C THR A 220 -9.37 13.15 -3.86
N GLN A 221 -8.55 14.07 -3.35
CA GLN A 221 -8.63 15.48 -3.73
C GLN A 221 -8.33 15.70 -5.21
N ASN A 222 -7.29 15.06 -5.75
CA ASN A 222 -6.90 15.23 -7.14
C ASN A 222 -7.96 14.65 -8.09
N THR A 223 -8.54 13.49 -7.77
CA THR A 223 -9.61 12.91 -8.59
C THR A 223 -10.85 13.78 -8.59
N LYS A 224 -11.24 14.38 -7.45
CA LYS A 224 -12.36 15.35 -7.39
C LYS A 224 -12.11 16.55 -8.30
N ARG A 225 -10.89 17.11 -8.29
CA ARG A 225 -10.49 18.21 -9.17
C ARG A 225 -10.58 17.82 -10.65
N SER A 226 -10.04 16.67 -11.03
CA SER A 226 -10.06 16.21 -12.43
C SER A 226 -11.46 15.89 -12.97
N ILE A 227 -12.36 15.34 -12.13
CA ILE A 227 -13.76 15.10 -12.54
C ILE A 227 -14.50 16.44 -12.72
N SER A 228 -14.26 17.42 -11.85
CA SER A 228 -14.89 18.74 -11.95
C SER A 228 -14.48 19.52 -13.20
N SER A 229 -13.21 19.41 -13.62
CA SER A 229 -12.74 20.05 -14.85
C SER A 229 -13.27 19.33 -16.10
N PHE A 230 -13.37 17.99 -16.07
CA PHE A 230 -13.91 17.21 -17.18
C PHE A 230 -15.39 17.50 -17.43
N ASN A 231 -16.22 17.58 -16.37
CA ASN A 231 -17.66 17.86 -16.50
C ASN A 231 -17.99 19.21 -17.15
N CYS A 232 -17.08 20.17 -17.10
CA CYS A 232 -17.26 21.47 -17.75
C CYS A 232 -16.80 21.48 -19.21
N SER A 233 -16.00 20.49 -19.64
CA SER A 233 -15.36 20.50 -20.96
C SER A 233 -16.21 19.88 -22.08
N TRP A 234 -17.24 19.10 -21.75
CA TRP A 234 -18.10 18.39 -22.71
C TRP A 234 -19.52 18.96 -22.85
N LEU A 235 -19.88 19.99 -22.08
CA LEU A 235 -21.13 20.74 -22.25
C LEU A 235 -21.02 21.66 -23.48
N VAL A 236 -20.97 21.05 -24.67
CA VAL A 236 -21.32 21.74 -25.92
C VAL A 236 -22.84 21.78 -25.97
N SER A 237 -23.42 22.99 -26.01
CA SER A 237 -24.86 23.14 -26.17
C SER A 237 -25.29 22.54 -27.51
N GLU A 238 -26.18 21.56 -27.47
CA GLU A 238 -26.94 21.14 -28.65
C GLU A 238 -27.91 22.28 -29.02
N SER A 239 -27.51 23.14 -29.95
CA SER A 239 -28.39 24.18 -30.49
C SER A 239 -29.36 23.53 -31.47
N ALA A 240 -30.57 23.24 -30.98
CA ALA A 240 -31.72 22.91 -31.81
C ALA A 240 -32.15 24.13 -32.63
N ASP A 241 -31.90 24.04 -33.93
CA ASP A 241 -32.68 24.53 -35.06
C ASP A 241 -32.94 26.05 -35.26
N LYS A 242 -32.79 26.44 -36.54
CA LYS A 242 -33.19 27.71 -37.21
C LYS A 242 -32.38 28.99 -36.93
N GLY A 243 -31.32 29.14 -37.72
CA GLY A 243 -31.10 30.35 -38.53
C GLY A 243 -31.11 31.71 -37.82
N THR A 244 -30.23 31.93 -36.83
CA THR A 244 -29.70 33.27 -36.53
C THR A 244 -28.34 33.09 -35.84
N ILE A 245 -27.28 33.66 -36.43
CA ILE A 245 -25.95 33.68 -35.80
C ILE A 245 -25.95 34.78 -34.73
N GLU A 246 -26.24 34.43 -33.48
CA GLU A 246 -25.85 35.24 -32.33
C GLU A 246 -24.54 34.71 -31.74
N LYS A 247 -23.62 35.62 -31.46
CA LYS A 247 -22.35 35.33 -30.78
C LYS A 247 -22.64 34.80 -29.37
N ILE A 248 -22.48 33.49 -29.18
CA ILE A 248 -22.62 32.81 -27.91
C ILE A 248 -21.50 33.30 -26.96
N ASN A 249 -21.86 34.06 -25.94
CA ASN A 249 -20.94 34.63 -24.96
C ASN A 249 -20.51 33.56 -23.94
N SER A 250 -19.21 33.28 -23.87
CA SER A 250 -18.61 32.22 -23.04
C SER A 250 -18.81 32.37 -21.52
N THR A 251 -19.27 33.53 -21.05
CA THR A 251 -19.50 33.83 -19.63
C THR A 251 -20.74 33.15 -19.04
N ASN A 252 -21.81 32.97 -19.82
CA ASN A 252 -23.07 32.38 -19.32
C ASN A 252 -22.99 30.86 -19.05
N ASN A 253 -22.07 30.16 -19.71
CA ASN A 253 -21.87 28.72 -19.49
C ASN A 253 -21.09 28.42 -18.19
N LEU A 254 -20.21 29.34 -17.77
CA LEU A 254 -19.45 29.20 -16.52
C LEU A 254 -20.37 29.34 -15.28
N GLU A 255 -21.32 30.29 -15.32
CA GLU A 255 -22.32 30.44 -14.25
C GLU A 255 -23.29 29.24 -14.16
N ARG A 256 -23.69 28.64 -15.29
CA ARG A 256 -24.53 27.43 -15.29
C ARG A 256 -23.81 26.21 -14.69
N CYS A 257 -22.53 26.02 -14.99
CA CYS A 257 -21.73 24.94 -14.41
C CYS A 257 -21.51 25.11 -12.89
N LEU A 258 -21.32 26.35 -12.41
CA LEU A 258 -21.21 26.64 -10.98
C LEU A 258 -22.54 26.38 -10.23
N ASN A 259 -23.68 26.71 -10.84
CA ASN A 259 -24.99 26.51 -10.23
C ASN A 259 -25.42 25.03 -10.18
N GLN A 260 -25.06 24.20 -11.17
CA GLN A 260 -25.38 22.76 -11.16
C GLN A 260 -24.54 21.97 -10.15
N ASN A 261 -23.29 22.35 -9.90
CA ASN A 261 -22.46 21.70 -8.88
C ASN A 261 -22.99 21.92 -7.45
N ASN A 262 -23.76 22.99 -7.21
CA ASN A 262 -24.42 23.20 -5.90
C ASN A 262 -25.57 22.21 -5.63
N TYR A 263 -26.13 21.56 -6.65
CA TYR A 263 -27.18 20.56 -6.47
C TYR A 263 -26.64 19.14 -6.20
N PHE A 264 -25.39 18.85 -6.56
CA PHE A 264 -24.76 17.54 -6.34
C PHE A 264 -23.90 17.47 -5.06
N LEU A 265 -23.76 18.59 -4.35
CA LEU A 265 -23.03 18.71 -3.08
C LEU A 265 -23.96 18.75 -1.85
N ALA A 266 -25.28 18.54 -2.02
CA ALA A 266 -26.14 18.29 -0.88
C ALA A 266 -25.75 16.92 -0.28
N PRO A 267 -25.34 16.84 0.99
CA PRO A 267 -25.19 15.56 1.65
C PRO A 267 -26.57 14.91 1.73
N ASP A 268 -26.71 13.71 1.18
CA ASP A 268 -27.85 12.85 1.47
C ASP A 268 -27.88 12.64 2.99
N THR A 269 -28.87 13.23 3.64
CA THR A 269 -29.26 12.98 5.04
C THR A 269 -29.71 11.55 5.24
#